data_AF-A0A8U0PIB2-F1
#
_entry.id   AF-A0A8U0PIB2-F1
#
_cell.length_a   1.000
_cell.length_b   1.000
_cell.length_c   1.000
_cell.angle_alpha   90.00
_cell.angle_beta   90.00
_cell.angle_gamma   90.00
#
_symmetry.space_group_name_H-M   'P 1'
#
loop_
_entity.id
_entity.type
_entity.pdbx_description
1 polymer ?
#
loop_
_entity_poly.entity_id
_entity_poly.type
_entity_poly.pdbx_seq_one_letter_code
_entity_poly.pdbx_strand_id
1 'polypeptide(L)'
;MATVSQIWPFERRRCLKAHGIIILLFLDPCFQCVNGYLSSPHVGHEPPYSRDAQPVITSPVVPAPSSASPTDSDSYASKCPSGGQCNRLPADCINCSYHHNCPYGKPASFSCKAKRGVHCTVASGKQQTNFSLSITCQFCWQLDLSQYRCSNSTSCMTVACPRKRYSATCQVLDHVHCLGKRVFQKRLYCNWTGGYKWSTALAISITLGGFGADRFYLGQWREGLGKLFSFGGLGIWTLIDVLLIGAGYVGPADGSLYI
;
A
#
# COMPACT_ATOMS: atom_id res chain seq x y z
N MET A 1 65.15 -1.79 12.18
CA MET A 1 64.65 -2.46 10.95
C MET A 1 63.18 -2.10 10.78
N ALA A 2 62.85 -1.53 9.61
CA ALA A 2 61.53 -1.28 9.01
C ALA A 2 60.53 -0.36 9.74
N THR A 3 60.56 0.92 9.35
CA THR A 3 59.43 1.87 9.30
C THR A 3 58.69 1.70 7.95
N VAL A 4 57.35 1.76 7.93
CA VAL A 4 56.56 1.77 6.68
C VAL A 4 55.60 2.97 6.67
N SER A 5 55.79 3.79 5.63
CA SER A 5 55.15 5.06 5.33
C SER A 5 53.69 4.94 4.89
N GLN A 6 52.90 5.95 5.26
CA GLN A 6 51.58 6.27 4.72
C GLN A 6 51.69 6.66 3.24
N ILE A 7 50.88 6.04 2.38
CA ILE A 7 50.75 6.37 0.95
C ILE A 7 49.30 6.80 0.71
N TRP A 8 49.09 8.11 0.50
CA TRP A 8 47.98 8.68 -0.26
C TRP A 8 48.40 8.72 -1.74
N PRO A 9 47.52 8.38 -2.69
CA PRO A 9 46.91 9.42 -3.54
C PRO A 9 45.47 9.05 -3.96
N PHE A 10 44.56 9.95 -4.35
CA PHE A 10 44.61 10.68 -5.61
C PHE A 10 43.57 11.80 -5.57
N GLU A 11 44.05 13.03 -5.41
CA GLU A 11 43.27 14.24 -5.54
C GLU A 11 43.16 14.60 -7.03
N ARG A 12 41.92 14.76 -7.52
CA ARG A 12 41.67 15.45 -8.79
C ARG A 12 40.55 16.47 -8.61
N ARG A 13 40.88 17.57 -7.94
CA ARG A 13 40.29 18.87 -8.27
C ARG A 13 40.84 19.31 -9.63
N ARG A 14 39.95 19.69 -10.55
CA ARG A 14 40.19 20.81 -11.45
C ARG A 14 38.88 21.49 -11.80
N CYS A 15 38.71 22.66 -11.19
CA CYS A 15 37.84 23.74 -11.61
C CYS A 15 38.57 24.48 -12.74
N LEU A 16 37.93 24.60 -13.91
CA LEU A 16 38.09 25.56 -15.03
C LEU A 16 37.56 24.84 -16.29
N LYS A 17 36.54 25.33 -17.01
CA LYS A 17 36.48 26.66 -17.61
C LYS A 17 35.04 27.17 -17.65
N ALA A 18 34.81 28.27 -16.93
CA ALA A 18 33.53 28.92 -16.68
C ALA A 18 33.06 29.85 -17.82
N HIS A 19 33.09 29.43 -19.09
CA HIS A 19 32.63 30.28 -20.21
C HIS A 19 31.69 29.63 -21.24
N GLY A 20 31.26 28.37 -21.06
CA GLY A 20 30.35 27.70 -22.02
C GLY A 20 28.88 27.58 -21.60
N ILE A 21 28.55 27.74 -20.32
CA ILE A 21 27.20 27.47 -19.79
C ILE A 21 26.52 28.76 -19.29
N ILE A 22 27.26 29.88 -19.19
CA ILE A 22 26.69 31.20 -18.88
C ILE A 22 25.76 31.69 -20.02
N ILE A 23 25.93 31.20 -21.26
CA ILE A 23 25.07 31.57 -22.40
C ILE A 23 23.71 30.86 -22.37
N LEU A 24 23.55 29.77 -21.62
CA LEU A 24 22.26 29.06 -21.45
C LEU A 24 21.50 29.48 -20.17
N LEU A 25 22.06 30.38 -19.37
CA LEU A 25 21.50 30.80 -18.07
C LEU A 25 20.85 32.20 -18.07
N PHE A 26 20.71 32.85 -19.23
CA PHE A 26 20.12 34.21 -19.32
C PHE A 26 18.65 34.26 -19.78
N LEU A 27 17.97 33.12 -19.92
CA LEU A 27 16.51 33.12 -20.12
C LEU A 27 15.81 32.29 -19.05
N ASP A 28 15.13 33.05 -18.19
CA ASP A 28 14.15 32.72 -17.16
C ASP A 28 14.61 32.43 -15.71
N PRO A 29 14.35 33.37 -14.77
CA PRO A 29 14.78 33.30 -13.38
C PRO A 29 13.66 32.75 -12.48
N CYS A 30 13.71 31.48 -12.16
CA CYS A 30 13.09 30.97 -10.93
C CYS A 30 13.51 29.53 -10.78
N PHE A 31 14.31 29.21 -9.76
CA PHE A 31 14.05 28.09 -8.86
C PHE A 31 15.27 27.97 -7.94
N GLN A 32 15.06 28.39 -6.70
CA GLN A 32 16.01 28.20 -5.61
C GLN A 32 16.25 26.70 -5.37
N CYS A 33 17.50 26.41 -5.05
CA CYS A 33 17.98 25.13 -4.55
C CYS A 33 17.19 24.67 -3.32
N VAL A 34 16.74 23.42 -3.33
CA VAL A 34 16.55 22.64 -2.09
C VAL A 34 17.34 21.35 -2.26
N ASN A 35 18.42 21.23 -1.47
CA ASN A 35 19.24 20.04 -1.34
C ASN A 35 18.40 18.85 -0.86
N GLY A 36 18.48 17.73 -1.60
CA GLY A 36 17.99 16.43 -1.17
C GLY A 36 19.14 15.43 -1.16
N TYR A 37 19.51 14.98 0.05
CA TYR A 37 20.62 14.07 0.32
C TYR A 37 20.35 12.63 -0.15
N LEU A 38 21.48 11.96 -0.42
CA LEU A 38 21.64 10.59 -0.91
C LEU A 38 21.11 9.50 0.03
N SER A 39 20.73 8.40 -0.60
CA SER A 39 20.28 7.08 -0.14
C SER A 39 21.06 6.42 1.01
N SER A 40 20.41 5.46 1.68
CA SER A 40 21.06 4.38 2.45
C SER A 40 20.53 3.00 2.00
N PRO A 41 21.38 1.94 1.94
CA PRO A 41 21.05 0.66 1.30
C PRO A 41 20.59 -0.37 2.33
N HIS A 42 19.57 -1.18 2.02
CA HIS A 42 19.43 -2.49 2.66
C HIS A 42 18.83 -3.54 1.72
N VAL A 43 19.59 -4.62 1.61
CA VAL A 43 19.33 -5.90 0.95
C VAL A 43 18.26 -6.69 1.71
N GLY A 44 17.36 -7.35 0.97
CA GLY A 44 16.42 -8.33 1.50
C GLY A 44 15.77 -9.12 0.36
N HIS A 45 15.99 -10.43 0.34
CA HIS A 45 15.58 -11.42 -0.65
C HIS A 45 14.09 -11.80 -0.54
N GLU A 46 13.58 -12.48 -1.59
CA GLU A 46 12.52 -13.53 -1.62
C GLU A 46 11.12 -13.19 -2.25
N PRO A 47 10.31 -14.17 -2.71
CA PRO A 47 10.29 -14.83 -4.03
C PRO A 47 8.98 -14.57 -4.85
N PRO A 48 8.72 -15.21 -6.03
CA PRO A 48 7.76 -14.69 -7.02
C PRO A 48 6.34 -15.22 -6.85
N TYR A 49 5.32 -14.40 -7.14
CA TYR A 49 3.96 -14.88 -7.35
C TYR A 49 3.33 -14.31 -8.63
N SER A 50 2.71 -15.22 -9.38
CA SER A 50 2.15 -15.07 -10.71
C SER A 50 0.97 -14.09 -10.78
N ARG A 51 0.92 -13.34 -11.90
CA ARG A 51 -0.23 -12.56 -12.33
C ARG A 51 -1.14 -13.45 -13.17
N ASP A 52 -2.40 -13.58 -12.76
CA ASP A 52 -3.51 -13.75 -13.70
C ASP A 52 -4.31 -12.46 -13.74
N ALA A 53 -4.53 -11.98 -14.96
CA ALA A 53 -5.30 -10.80 -15.29
C ALA A 53 -6.68 -11.24 -15.78
N GLN A 54 -7.73 -10.51 -15.39
CA GLN A 54 -8.93 -10.39 -16.21
C GLN A 54 -9.65 -9.06 -15.88
N PRO A 55 -10.09 -8.28 -16.89
CA PRO A 55 -10.84 -7.04 -16.70
C PRO A 55 -12.35 -7.29 -16.82
N VAL A 56 -13.18 -6.66 -15.98
CA VAL A 56 -14.62 -6.50 -16.25
C VAL A 56 -15.09 -5.12 -15.78
N ILE A 57 -15.59 -4.33 -16.73
CA ILE A 57 -16.38 -3.08 -16.61
C ILE A 57 -17.37 -3.16 -17.79
N THR A 58 -18.67 -2.80 -17.78
CA THR A 58 -19.72 -2.43 -16.81
C THR A 58 -21.00 -2.28 -17.64
N SER A 59 -22.19 -2.54 -17.10
CA SER A 59 -23.33 -1.62 -17.30
C SER A 59 -24.51 -1.85 -16.35
N PRO A 60 -25.32 -0.80 -16.07
CA PRO A 60 -26.20 -0.72 -14.92
C PRO A 60 -27.68 -0.96 -15.27
N VAL A 61 -28.45 -1.43 -14.30
CA VAL A 61 -29.92 -1.30 -14.30
C VAL A 61 -30.37 -0.88 -12.91
N VAL A 62 -31.05 0.27 -12.86
CA VAL A 62 -31.77 0.80 -11.70
C VAL A 62 -33.20 0.25 -11.72
N PRO A 63 -33.76 -0.13 -10.56
CA PRO A 63 -35.01 0.52 -10.15
C PRO A 63 -34.99 0.96 -8.68
N ALA A 64 -35.62 2.12 -8.42
CA ALA A 64 -36.06 2.58 -7.10
C ALA A 64 -37.54 2.18 -6.87
N PRO A 65 -38.17 2.56 -5.75
CA PRO A 65 -37.79 2.47 -4.35
C PRO A 65 -38.76 1.54 -3.60
N SER A 66 -38.35 0.94 -2.48
CA SER A 66 -39.30 0.31 -1.55
C SER A 66 -38.87 0.57 -0.13
N SER A 67 -39.70 1.37 0.53
CA SER A 67 -39.70 1.66 1.96
C SER A 67 -40.06 0.41 2.76
N ALA A 68 -39.06 -0.18 3.39
CA ALA A 68 -39.22 -0.98 4.60
C ALA A 68 -37.85 -1.08 5.28
N SER A 69 -37.74 -0.55 6.49
CA SER A 69 -36.59 -0.75 7.36
C SER A 69 -36.41 -2.26 7.59
N PRO A 70 -35.30 -2.90 7.20
CA PRO A 70 -35.07 -4.28 7.57
C PRO A 70 -34.58 -4.29 9.02
N THR A 71 -35.41 -4.86 9.90
CA THR A 71 -34.94 -5.37 11.18
C THR A 71 -33.72 -6.26 10.93
N ASP A 72 -32.62 -5.96 11.63
CA ASP A 72 -31.27 -6.54 11.57
C ASP A 72 -31.20 -8.03 11.97
N SER A 73 -32.21 -8.82 11.60
CA SER A 73 -32.45 -10.19 12.06
C SER A 73 -32.23 -11.25 10.97
N ASP A 74 -32.42 -10.92 9.69
CA ASP A 74 -32.45 -11.92 8.61
C ASP A 74 -31.15 -12.02 7.79
N SER A 75 -30.24 -11.05 7.90
CA SER A 75 -29.02 -10.96 7.07
C SER A 75 -27.85 -11.83 7.58
N TYR A 76 -27.77 -12.08 8.88
CA TYR A 76 -26.66 -12.86 9.46
C TYR A 76 -26.90 -14.36 9.43
N ALA A 77 -28.16 -14.81 9.45
CA ALA A 77 -28.49 -16.23 9.52
C ALA A 77 -28.03 -17.01 8.27
N SER A 78 -28.02 -16.36 7.10
CA SER A 78 -27.55 -16.95 5.84
C SER A 78 -26.03 -17.10 5.75
N LYS A 79 -25.26 -16.34 6.55
CA LYS A 79 -23.79 -16.40 6.59
C LYS A 79 -23.24 -17.38 7.62
N CYS A 80 -24.10 -17.89 8.51
CA CYS A 80 -23.70 -18.75 9.61
C CYS A 80 -23.82 -20.23 9.24
N PRO A 81 -22.73 -21.02 9.31
CA PRO A 81 -22.81 -22.45 9.06
C PRO A 81 -23.63 -23.13 10.18
N SER A 82 -24.61 -23.94 9.78
CA SER A 82 -25.45 -24.73 10.70
C SER A 82 -24.96 -26.17 10.77
N GLY A 83 -25.05 -26.79 11.95
CA GLY A 83 -24.67 -28.20 12.17
C GLY A 83 -23.20 -28.47 12.51
N GLY A 84 -22.37 -27.43 12.59
CA GLY A 84 -20.97 -27.52 13.02
C GLY A 84 -20.76 -27.52 14.54
N GLN A 85 -19.51 -27.71 14.98
CA GLN A 85 -19.14 -27.59 16.39
C GLN A 85 -19.27 -26.15 16.89
N CYS A 86 -19.90 -25.95 18.05
CA CYS A 86 -20.12 -24.61 18.65
C CYS A 86 -18.83 -23.79 18.81
N ASN A 87 -17.69 -24.43 19.07
CA ASN A 87 -16.39 -23.75 19.28
C ASN A 87 -15.73 -23.22 18.00
N ARG A 88 -16.23 -23.60 16.82
CA ARG A 88 -15.72 -23.16 15.51
C ARG A 88 -16.66 -22.19 14.81
N LEU A 89 -17.70 -21.72 15.50
CA LEU A 89 -18.61 -20.75 14.92
C LEU A 89 -17.90 -19.40 14.73
N PRO A 90 -18.16 -18.71 13.61
CA PRO A 90 -17.70 -17.34 13.42
C PRO A 90 -18.16 -16.41 14.54
N ALA A 91 -17.35 -15.40 14.86
CA ALA A 91 -17.68 -14.43 15.91
C ALA A 91 -19.02 -13.69 15.66
N ASP A 92 -19.41 -13.49 14.41
CA ASP A 92 -20.67 -12.82 14.05
C ASP A 92 -21.91 -13.67 14.34
N CYS A 93 -21.75 -14.99 14.51
CA CYS A 93 -22.83 -15.96 14.73
C CYS A 93 -23.10 -16.24 16.21
N ILE A 94 -22.28 -15.69 17.11
CA ILE A 94 -22.33 -15.96 18.54
C ILE A 94 -22.28 -14.65 19.34
N ASN A 95 -22.85 -14.66 20.54
CA ASN A 95 -22.79 -13.55 21.48
C ASN A 95 -22.14 -14.03 22.78
N CYS A 96 -20.96 -13.53 23.10
CA CYS A 96 -20.15 -13.98 24.24
C CYS A 96 -20.07 -12.91 25.33
N SER A 97 -20.13 -13.35 26.59
CA SER A 97 -19.87 -12.51 27.75
C SER A 97 -18.36 -12.47 28.02
N TYR A 98 -17.69 -11.46 27.48
CA TYR A 98 -16.26 -11.25 27.68
C TYR A 98 -15.99 -10.51 28.99
N HIS A 99 -15.16 -11.09 29.85
CA HIS A 99 -14.66 -10.46 31.07
C HIS A 99 -13.22 -9.99 30.87
N HIS A 100 -12.86 -8.81 31.39
CA HIS A 100 -11.52 -8.23 31.23
C HIS A 100 -10.53 -8.65 32.35
N ASN A 101 -10.96 -9.50 33.28
CA ASN A 101 -10.19 -9.87 34.47
C ASN A 101 -9.29 -11.11 34.26
N CYS A 102 -8.94 -11.43 33.02
CA CYS A 102 -8.08 -12.56 32.69
C CYS A 102 -6.61 -12.14 32.57
N PRO A 103 -5.66 -13.04 32.84
CA PRO A 103 -4.24 -12.78 32.61
C PRO A 103 -3.97 -12.66 31.09
N TYR A 104 -3.45 -11.51 30.67
CA TYR A 104 -3.16 -11.24 29.26
C TYR A 104 -2.24 -12.30 28.63
N GLY A 105 -2.56 -12.72 27.40
CA GLY A 105 -1.80 -13.71 26.64
C GLY A 105 -2.03 -15.17 27.07
N LYS A 106 -2.87 -15.44 28.07
CA LYS A 106 -3.23 -16.81 28.50
C LYS A 106 -4.64 -17.20 27.99
N PRO A 107 -4.90 -18.50 27.77
CA PRO A 107 -6.24 -18.96 27.41
C PRO A 107 -7.21 -18.74 28.57
N ALA A 108 -8.37 -18.17 28.27
CA ALA A 108 -9.47 -17.94 29.21
C ALA A 108 -10.78 -18.43 28.58
N SER A 109 -11.66 -19.01 29.41
CA SER A 109 -12.96 -19.52 28.97
C SER A 109 -14.06 -18.51 29.22
N PHE A 110 -14.84 -18.18 28.19
CA PHE A 110 -15.96 -17.26 28.24
C PHE A 110 -17.27 -17.97 27.90
N SER A 111 -18.38 -17.53 28.49
CA SER A 111 -19.71 -18.08 28.20
C SER A 111 -20.29 -17.42 26.96
N CYS A 112 -20.64 -18.23 25.96
CA CYS A 112 -21.14 -17.80 24.66
C CYS A 112 -22.51 -18.39 24.35
N LYS A 113 -23.32 -17.61 23.63
CA LYS A 113 -24.65 -18.01 23.15
C LYS A 113 -24.71 -17.93 21.64
N ALA A 114 -25.17 -18.98 20.96
CA ALA A 114 -25.45 -18.91 19.53
C ALA A 114 -26.58 -17.91 19.25
N LYS A 115 -26.47 -17.14 18.15
CA LYS A 115 -27.55 -16.25 17.71
C LYS A 115 -28.79 -17.04 17.29
N ARG A 116 -29.94 -16.35 17.23
CA ARG A 116 -31.22 -16.94 16.81
C ARG A 116 -31.07 -17.58 15.42
N GLY A 117 -31.62 -18.77 15.24
CA GLY A 117 -31.56 -19.51 13.97
C GLY A 117 -30.27 -20.28 13.70
N VAL A 118 -29.22 -20.15 14.53
CA VAL A 118 -27.97 -20.91 14.37
C VAL A 118 -27.98 -22.11 15.30
N HIS A 119 -27.89 -23.32 14.73
CA HIS A 119 -27.80 -24.57 15.49
C HIS A 119 -26.40 -25.15 15.41
N CYS A 120 -25.80 -25.39 16.58
CA CYS A 120 -24.48 -26.01 16.70
C CYS A 120 -24.50 -27.17 17.70
N THR A 121 -23.56 -28.09 17.54
CA THR A 121 -23.39 -29.26 18.40
C THR A 121 -22.14 -29.09 19.27
N VAL A 122 -22.22 -29.56 20.51
CA VAL A 122 -21.04 -29.64 21.41
C VAL A 122 -20.42 -31.04 21.26
N ALA A 123 -19.18 -31.22 21.70
CA ALA A 123 -18.48 -32.52 21.67
C ALA A 123 -19.29 -33.69 22.27
N SER A 124 -20.26 -33.40 23.16
CA SER A 124 -21.17 -34.38 23.77
C SER A 124 -22.39 -34.76 22.90
N GLY A 125 -22.44 -34.38 21.62
CA GLY A 125 -23.51 -34.76 20.68
C GLY A 125 -24.86 -34.09 20.90
N LYS A 126 -25.00 -33.23 21.92
CA LYS A 126 -26.24 -32.51 22.23
C LYS A 126 -26.24 -31.13 21.56
N GLN A 127 -27.40 -30.76 21.03
CA GLN A 127 -27.67 -29.43 20.49
C GLN A 127 -27.75 -28.45 21.67
N GLN A 128 -26.85 -27.48 21.72
CA GLN A 128 -26.81 -26.51 22.81
C GLN A 128 -26.63 -25.11 22.26
N THR A 129 -27.43 -24.17 22.77
CA THR A 129 -27.33 -22.75 22.43
C THR A 129 -26.32 -22.02 23.29
N ASN A 130 -26.03 -22.50 24.50
CA ASN A 130 -25.05 -21.94 25.43
C ASN A 130 -23.84 -22.88 25.54
N PHE A 131 -22.63 -22.36 25.37
CA PHE A 131 -21.39 -23.14 25.46
C PHE A 131 -20.24 -22.26 25.98
N SER A 132 -19.14 -22.90 26.38
CA SER A 132 -17.91 -22.20 26.79
C SER A 132 -16.90 -22.17 25.64
N LEU A 133 -16.42 -20.97 25.30
CA LEU A 133 -15.41 -20.74 24.28
C LEU A 133 -14.08 -20.37 24.94
N SER A 134 -13.02 -21.13 24.63
CA SER A 134 -11.66 -20.85 25.10
C SER A 134 -10.92 -19.99 24.07
N ILE A 135 -10.52 -18.79 24.48
CA ILE A 135 -9.76 -17.85 23.62
C ILE A 135 -8.59 -17.27 24.42
N THR A 136 -7.54 -16.82 23.72
CA THR A 136 -6.45 -16.10 24.36
C THR A 136 -6.93 -14.73 24.84
N CYS A 137 -6.64 -14.38 26.09
CA CYS A 137 -6.98 -13.08 26.67
C CYS A 137 -6.12 -11.97 26.05
N GLN A 138 -6.58 -11.40 24.93
CA GLN A 138 -5.95 -10.27 24.23
C GLN A 138 -7.00 -9.44 23.48
N PHE A 139 -6.78 -8.13 23.37
CA PHE A 139 -7.68 -7.26 22.62
C PHE A 139 -7.51 -7.42 21.11
N CYS A 140 -8.57 -7.18 20.34
CA CYS A 140 -8.58 -7.29 18.87
C CYS A 140 -7.48 -6.48 18.17
N TRP A 141 -7.07 -5.34 18.73
CA TRP A 141 -6.02 -4.47 18.17
C TRP A 141 -4.59 -4.95 18.48
N GLN A 142 -4.42 -5.91 19.41
CA GLN A 142 -3.14 -6.51 19.79
C GLN A 142 -2.83 -7.80 19.01
N LEU A 143 -3.73 -8.26 18.15
CA LEU A 143 -3.52 -9.45 17.33
C LEU A 143 -2.32 -9.29 16.39
N ASP A 144 -1.79 -10.42 15.93
CA ASP A 144 -0.79 -10.48 14.88
C ASP A 144 -1.38 -10.08 13.52
N LEU A 145 -0.51 -9.56 12.63
CA LEU A 145 -0.87 -9.10 11.27
C LEU A 145 -1.57 -10.16 10.41
N SER A 146 -1.40 -11.45 10.71
CA SER A 146 -2.06 -12.55 9.99
C SER A 146 -3.53 -12.76 10.38
N GLN A 147 -3.98 -12.18 11.50
CA GLN A 147 -5.28 -12.46 12.10
C GLN A 147 -6.34 -11.38 11.83
N TYR A 148 -5.97 -10.29 11.13
CA TYR A 148 -6.88 -9.24 10.69
C TYR A 148 -6.50 -8.73 9.31
N ARG A 149 -7.47 -8.11 8.62
CA ARG A 149 -7.27 -7.46 7.33
C ARG A 149 -7.52 -5.96 7.47
N CYS A 150 -6.64 -5.15 6.89
CA CYS A 150 -6.78 -3.69 6.89
C CYS A 150 -7.14 -3.17 5.50
N SER A 151 -7.92 -2.09 5.45
CA SER A 151 -8.21 -1.34 4.22
C SER A 151 -6.93 -0.77 3.63
N ASN A 152 -6.72 -0.93 2.32
CA ASN A 152 -5.60 -0.31 1.63
C ASN A 152 -6.01 1.07 1.07
N SER A 153 -5.08 2.02 1.00
CA SER A 153 -5.31 3.35 0.43
C SER A 153 -4.39 3.59 -0.75
N THR A 154 -4.98 3.88 -1.92
CA THR A 154 -4.27 4.26 -3.15
C THR A 154 -3.88 5.74 -3.15
N SER A 155 -4.47 6.57 -2.28
CA SER A 155 -4.17 8.01 -2.19
C SER A 155 -2.91 8.32 -1.39
N CYS A 156 -2.23 7.31 -0.84
CA CYS A 156 -1.02 7.50 -0.08
C CYS A 156 0.18 6.78 -0.70
N MET A 157 1.20 7.56 -1.08
CA MET A 157 2.40 7.05 -1.74
C MET A 157 3.53 6.68 -0.78
N THR A 158 4.34 5.70 -1.18
CA THR A 158 5.49 5.16 -0.41
C THR A 158 6.69 6.11 -0.28
N VAL A 159 6.79 7.07 -1.18
CA VAL A 159 8.01 7.84 -1.50
C VAL A 159 8.15 9.19 -0.81
N ALA A 160 7.23 9.55 0.07
CA ALA A 160 7.39 10.74 0.90
C ALA A 160 8.52 10.54 1.93
N CYS A 161 9.38 11.55 2.12
CA CYS A 161 10.36 11.60 3.21
C CYS A 161 9.96 12.71 4.21
N PRO A 162 9.64 12.39 5.48
CA PRO A 162 9.58 11.05 6.08
C PRO A 162 8.41 10.20 5.56
N ARG A 163 8.52 8.85 5.65
CA ARG A 163 7.48 7.93 5.14
C ARG A 163 6.12 8.28 5.71
N LYS A 164 5.20 8.64 4.81
CA LYS A 164 3.83 9.02 5.16
C LYS A 164 3.11 7.83 5.81
N ARG A 165 2.28 8.13 6.80
CA ARG A 165 1.37 7.18 7.45
C ARG A 165 -0.07 7.54 7.14
N TYR A 166 -0.91 6.53 6.96
CA TYR A 166 -2.36 6.69 6.79
C TYR A 166 -3.12 5.93 7.88
N SER A 167 -4.35 6.37 8.16
CA SER A 167 -5.25 5.62 9.05
C SER A 167 -5.99 4.59 8.21
N ALA A 168 -5.83 3.31 8.54
CA ALA A 168 -6.57 2.23 7.93
C ALA A 168 -7.60 1.66 8.90
N THR A 169 -8.73 1.24 8.35
CA THR A 169 -9.74 0.47 9.08
C THR A 169 -9.37 -1.00 8.99
N CYS A 170 -9.12 -1.63 10.13
CA CYS A 170 -8.75 -3.03 10.24
C CYS A 170 -9.90 -3.83 10.85
N GLN A 171 -10.18 -4.99 10.25
CA GLN A 171 -11.22 -5.93 10.67
C GLN A 171 -10.59 -7.30 10.96
N VAL A 172 -10.86 -7.84 12.13
CA VAL A 172 -10.41 -9.18 12.55
C VAL A 172 -11.10 -10.27 11.74
N LEU A 173 -10.37 -11.34 11.40
CA LEU A 173 -10.90 -12.49 10.68
C LEU A 173 -12.00 -13.21 11.48
N ASP A 174 -13.00 -13.74 10.77
CA ASP A 174 -14.25 -14.24 11.38
C ASP A 174 -14.06 -15.42 12.35
N HIS A 175 -13.05 -16.25 12.10
CA HIS A 175 -12.68 -17.40 12.92
C HIS A 175 -11.80 -17.05 14.13
N VAL A 176 -11.30 -15.81 14.21
CA VAL A 176 -10.45 -15.35 15.30
C VAL A 176 -11.32 -14.59 16.30
N HIS A 177 -11.27 -15.02 17.55
CA HIS A 177 -12.01 -14.41 18.65
C HIS A 177 -11.05 -13.59 19.53
N CYS A 178 -11.48 -12.38 19.91
CA CYS A 178 -10.67 -11.41 20.62
C CYS A 178 -11.55 -10.50 21.48
N LEU A 179 -10.96 -9.83 22.47
CA LEU A 179 -11.68 -8.90 23.34
C LEU A 179 -11.86 -7.52 22.67
N GLY A 180 -13.01 -6.88 22.93
CA GLY A 180 -13.31 -5.53 22.47
C GLY A 180 -13.88 -5.44 21.05
N LYS A 181 -13.68 -4.29 20.40
CA LYS A 181 -14.22 -4.02 19.05
C LYS A 181 -13.40 -4.74 17.98
N ARG A 182 -14.07 -5.53 17.13
CA ARG A 182 -13.46 -6.28 16.01
C ARG A 182 -13.02 -5.40 14.84
N VAL A 183 -13.57 -4.18 14.75
CA VAL A 183 -13.18 -3.17 13.77
C VAL A 183 -12.47 -2.04 14.50
N PHE A 184 -11.23 -1.75 14.12
CA PHE A 184 -10.38 -0.76 14.78
C PHE A 184 -9.55 0.05 13.77
N GLN A 185 -9.15 1.25 14.16
CA GLN A 185 -8.29 2.12 13.36
C GLN A 185 -6.82 1.86 13.69
N LYS A 186 -5.97 1.72 12.67
CA LYS A 186 -4.53 1.55 12.83
C LYS A 186 -3.76 2.48 11.91
N ARG A 187 -2.65 3.05 12.39
CA ARG A 187 -1.72 3.85 11.57
C ARG A 187 -0.75 2.90 10.86
N LEU A 188 -0.90 2.76 9.54
CA LEU A 188 0.01 1.98 8.70
C LEU A 188 0.87 2.90 7.83
N TYR A 189 2.02 2.39 7.41
CA TYR A 189 2.84 3.03 6.39
C TYR A 189 2.23 2.85 5.01
N CYS A 190 2.39 3.86 4.17
CA CYS A 190 1.89 3.83 2.81
C CYS A 190 2.69 2.83 1.98
N ASN A 191 1.98 1.98 1.24
CA ASN A 191 2.53 0.89 0.42
C ASN A 191 2.20 1.04 -1.08
N TRP A 192 1.52 2.11 -1.48
CA TRP A 192 1.15 2.31 -2.88
C TRP A 192 2.27 2.98 -3.69
N THR A 193 2.49 2.48 -4.90
CA THR A 193 3.42 3.03 -5.90
C THR A 193 2.66 3.34 -7.19
N GLY A 194 3.13 4.33 -7.96
CA GLY A 194 2.44 4.81 -9.17
C GLY A 194 2.45 3.86 -10.36
N GLY A 195 3.13 2.70 -10.28
CA GLY A 195 3.11 1.70 -11.35
C GLY A 195 3.95 2.04 -12.60
N TYR A 196 4.76 3.11 -12.55
CA TYR A 196 5.57 3.55 -13.69
C TYR A 196 6.72 2.58 -13.96
N LYS A 197 6.85 2.13 -15.22
CA LYS A 197 7.93 1.25 -15.65
C LYS A 197 9.05 2.04 -16.31
N TRP A 198 10.29 1.78 -15.88
CA TRP A 198 11.45 2.47 -16.45
C TRP A 198 11.62 2.18 -17.95
N SER A 199 11.47 0.92 -18.34
CA SER A 199 11.60 0.50 -19.75
C SER A 199 10.54 1.15 -20.65
N THR A 200 9.31 1.30 -20.15
CA THR A 200 8.24 1.97 -20.88
C THR A 200 8.52 3.46 -21.01
N ALA A 201 8.95 4.14 -19.94
CA ALA A 201 9.34 5.55 -19.99
C ALA A 201 10.46 5.77 -21.02
N LEU A 202 11.47 4.89 -21.04
CA LEU A 202 12.59 4.95 -21.98
C LEU A 202 12.15 4.67 -23.43
N ALA A 203 11.31 3.66 -23.65
CA ALA A 203 10.79 3.36 -24.99
C ALA A 203 9.94 4.52 -25.55
N ILE A 204 9.08 5.12 -24.71
CA ILE A 204 8.27 6.29 -25.10
C ILE A 204 9.16 7.50 -25.37
N SER A 205 10.23 7.70 -24.60
CA SER A 205 11.20 8.78 -24.84
C SER A 205 11.90 8.65 -26.19
N ILE A 206 12.32 7.43 -26.57
CA ILE A 206 12.97 7.19 -27.87
C ILE A 206 11.99 7.39 -29.05
N THR A 207 10.77 6.88 -28.92
CA THR A 207 9.83 6.80 -30.05
C THR A 207 8.90 8.01 -30.18
N LEU A 208 8.48 8.60 -29.06
CA LEU A 208 7.55 9.73 -28.99
C LEU A 208 8.06 10.90 -28.13
N GLY A 209 9.33 10.92 -27.73
CA GLY A 209 9.88 11.99 -26.89
C GLY A 209 9.80 13.39 -27.53
N GLY A 210 9.79 13.46 -28.87
CA GLY A 210 9.70 14.74 -29.59
C GLY A 210 8.36 15.44 -29.35
N PHE A 211 7.31 14.67 -29.08
CA PHE A 211 5.99 15.20 -28.73
C PHE A 211 5.82 15.36 -27.21
N GLY A 212 6.86 15.08 -26.42
CA GLY A 212 6.82 15.13 -24.95
C GLY A 212 6.03 14.00 -24.29
N ALA A 213 5.77 12.91 -25.01
CA ALA A 213 4.99 11.77 -24.49
C ALA A 213 5.62 11.13 -23.24
N ASP A 214 6.95 11.18 -23.13
CA ASP A 214 7.70 10.77 -21.93
C ASP A 214 7.29 11.57 -20.69
N ARG A 215 7.09 12.89 -20.83
CA ARG A 215 6.70 13.77 -19.72
C ARG A 215 5.23 13.61 -19.37
N PHE A 216 4.37 13.42 -20.36
CA PHE A 216 2.98 13.07 -20.13
C PHE A 216 2.86 11.72 -19.41
N TYR A 217 3.67 10.72 -19.79
CA TYR A 217 3.69 9.42 -19.13
C TYR A 217 4.10 9.52 -17.66
N LEU A 218 5.06 10.39 -17.31
CA LEU A 218 5.50 10.60 -15.93
C LEU A 218 4.59 11.53 -15.10
N GLY A 219 3.49 12.03 -15.66
CA GLY A 219 2.58 12.97 -14.98
C GLY A 219 3.02 14.44 -15.01
N GLN A 220 4.14 14.75 -15.69
CA GLN A 220 4.70 16.10 -15.84
C GLN A 220 4.09 16.83 -17.04
N TRP A 221 2.76 16.97 -17.07
CA TRP A 221 2.01 17.48 -18.22
C TRP A 221 2.41 18.90 -18.67
N ARG A 222 2.84 19.76 -17.73
CA ARG A 222 3.28 21.12 -18.02
C ARG A 222 4.55 21.15 -18.87
N GLU A 223 5.53 20.30 -18.55
CA GLU A 223 6.76 20.18 -19.32
C GLU A 223 6.52 19.49 -20.67
N GLY A 224 5.64 18.49 -20.70
CA GLY A 224 5.23 17.84 -21.95
C GLY A 224 4.60 18.82 -22.95
N LEU A 225 3.78 19.75 -22.46
CA LEU A 225 3.16 20.76 -23.31
C LEU A 225 4.17 21.76 -23.87
N GLY A 226 5.21 22.12 -23.10
CA GLY A 226 6.32 22.96 -23.57
C GLY A 226 7.12 22.31 -24.71
N LYS A 227 7.32 20.99 -24.66
CA LYS A 227 7.94 20.23 -25.76
C LYS A 227 7.06 20.19 -27.01
N LEU A 228 5.75 20.04 -26.82
CA LEU A 228 4.81 19.99 -27.94
C LEU A 228 4.78 21.33 -28.71
N PHE A 229 4.72 22.46 -27.99
CA PHE A 229 4.71 23.79 -28.61
C PHE A 229 6.05 24.18 -29.24
N SER A 230 7.16 23.63 -28.76
CA SER A 230 8.47 23.82 -29.40
C SER A 230 8.73 22.83 -30.55
N PHE A 231 7.70 22.11 -31.02
CA PHE A 231 7.80 21.04 -32.03
C PHE A 231 8.90 20.02 -31.70
N GLY A 232 9.12 19.75 -30.41
CA GLY A 232 10.15 18.82 -29.95
C GLY A 232 11.59 19.26 -30.21
N GLY A 233 11.82 20.55 -30.51
CA GLY A 233 13.13 21.15 -30.75
C GLY A 233 14.07 20.29 -31.59
N LEU A 234 13.62 19.90 -32.79
CA LEU A 234 14.42 19.18 -33.81
C LEU A 234 15.11 17.89 -33.32
N GLY A 235 14.60 17.26 -32.24
CA GLY A 235 15.18 16.03 -31.66
C GLY A 235 16.27 16.26 -30.61
N ILE A 236 16.61 17.51 -30.27
CA ILE A 236 17.55 17.80 -29.17
C ILE A 236 16.91 17.43 -27.82
N TRP A 237 15.63 17.75 -27.63
CA TRP A 237 14.90 17.39 -26.42
C TRP A 237 14.87 15.87 -26.20
N THR A 238 14.57 15.11 -27.24
CA THR A 238 14.51 13.64 -27.16
C THR A 238 15.84 13.05 -26.72
N LEU A 239 16.96 13.56 -27.25
CA LEU A 239 18.29 13.10 -26.86
C LEU A 239 18.61 13.39 -25.39
N ILE A 240 18.24 14.58 -24.89
CA ILE A 240 18.40 14.95 -23.48
C ILE A 240 17.52 14.05 -22.59
N ASP A 241 16.27 13.81 -22.98
CA ASP A 241 15.34 13.00 -22.19
C ASP A 241 15.76 11.53 -22.10
N VAL A 242 16.23 10.96 -23.21
CA VAL A 242 16.76 9.59 -23.22
C VAL A 242 17.96 9.47 -22.26
N LEU A 243 18.86 10.46 -22.25
CA LEU A 243 19.99 10.49 -21.31
C LEU A 243 19.51 10.61 -19.86
N LEU A 244 18.57 11.53 -19.58
CA LEU A 244 18.08 11.80 -18.22
C LEU A 244 17.25 10.64 -17.64
N ILE A 245 16.39 10.02 -18.44
CA ILE A 245 15.61 8.84 -18.04
C ILE A 245 16.53 7.62 -17.95
N GLY A 246 17.45 7.46 -18.90
CA GLY A 246 18.44 6.39 -18.93
C GLY A 246 19.35 6.40 -17.70
N ALA A 247 19.80 7.58 -17.27
CA ALA A 247 20.59 7.77 -16.05
C ALA A 247 19.76 7.70 -14.75
N GLY A 248 18.43 7.63 -14.85
CA GLY A 248 17.53 7.63 -13.69
C GLY A 248 17.46 8.96 -12.94
N TYR A 249 17.91 10.06 -13.56
CA TYR A 249 17.85 11.40 -12.96
C TYR A 249 16.42 11.95 -12.93
N VAL A 250 15.60 11.58 -13.92
CA VAL A 250 14.20 11.99 -14.02
C VAL A 250 13.29 10.83 -13.61
N GLY A 251 12.47 11.06 -12.60
CA GLY A 251 11.45 10.13 -12.11
C GLY A 251 10.02 10.64 -12.30
N PRO A 252 9.01 9.81 -11.98
CA PRO A 252 7.60 10.17 -11.95
C PRO A 252 7.30 11.41 -11.11
N ALA A 253 6.32 12.22 -11.52
CA ALA A 253 5.90 13.44 -10.82
C ALA A 253 5.42 13.18 -9.38
N ASP A 254 4.89 11.98 -9.15
CA ASP A 254 4.41 11.59 -7.82
C ASP A 254 5.56 11.19 -6.85
N GLY A 255 6.81 11.29 -7.31
CA GLY A 255 8.02 10.91 -6.58
C GLY A 255 8.24 9.40 -6.48
N SER A 256 7.38 8.58 -7.11
CA SER A 256 7.45 7.12 -6.99
C SER A 256 8.67 6.57 -7.72
N LEU A 257 9.30 5.52 -7.20
CA LEU A 257 10.38 4.83 -7.91
C LEU A 257 9.81 4.01 -9.08
N TYR A 258 10.58 3.89 -10.16
CA TYR A 258 10.27 2.97 -11.25
C TYR A 258 10.19 1.52 -10.75
N ILE A 259 9.31 0.73 -11.38
CA ILE A 259 9.11 -0.71 -11.13
C ILE A 259 9.64 -1.53 -12.30
#